data_AF-A0A398CU74-F1
#
_entry.id   AF-A0A398CU74-F1
#
_cell.length_a   1.000
_cell.length_b   1.000
_cell.length_c   1.000
_cell.angle_alpha   90.00
_cell.angle_beta   90.00
_cell.angle_gamma   90.00
#
_symmetry.space_group_name_H-M   'P 1'
#
loop_
_entity.id
_entity.type
_entity.pdbx_description
1 polymer ?
#
loop_
_entity_poly.entity_id
_entity_poly.type
_entity_poly.pdbx_seq_one_letter_code
_entity_poly.pdbx_strand_id
1 'polypeptide(L)'
;MDLMESVKSRMNGRSDLRYQPFEANGYGCCVLYLEGSIDLEMLQSHVFRPLQRRANGVDKDRWRRSLFDDLNLMSTPYFVTDNEDDMIAAMLEGKVVLTVKDKAGRRYCRLRSNRSAPSRCRRTRRRFADPKTRSWRTSGRIYRLSGNGSRRPI
;
A
#
# COMPACT_ATOMS: atom_id res chain seq x y z
N MET A 1 -5.23 15.18 -25.51
CA MET A 1 -6.45 14.50 -25.06
C MET A 1 -6.25 14.08 -23.62
N ASP A 2 -7.31 14.17 -22.81
CA ASP A 2 -7.26 13.72 -21.42
C ASP A 2 -7.32 12.18 -21.38
N LEU A 3 -6.35 11.53 -20.73
CA LEU A 3 -6.27 10.06 -20.72
C LEU A 3 -7.52 9.40 -20.11
N MET A 4 -8.18 10.08 -19.17
CA MET A 4 -9.48 9.64 -18.65
C MET A 4 -10.60 9.66 -19.70
N GLU A 5 -10.58 10.60 -20.65
CA GLU A 5 -11.55 10.65 -21.75
C GLU A 5 -11.27 9.54 -22.77
N SER A 6 -10.00 9.25 -23.04
CA SER A 6 -9.61 8.13 -23.90
C SER A 6 -10.05 6.78 -23.31
N VAL A 7 -9.78 6.54 -22.02
CA VAL A 7 -10.24 5.33 -21.31
C VAL A 7 -11.76 5.22 -21.34
N LYS A 8 -12.48 6.33 -21.10
CA LYS A 8 -13.95 6.36 -21.16
C LYS A 8 -14.46 6.04 -22.56
N SER A 9 -13.82 6.57 -23.60
CA SER A 9 -14.19 6.33 -25.00
C SER A 9 -13.96 4.87 -25.38
N ARG A 10 -12.81 4.29 -25.00
CA ARG A 10 -12.46 2.89 -25.30
C ARG A 10 -13.29 1.88 -24.51
N MET A 11 -13.69 2.23 -23.30
CA MET A 11 -14.55 1.38 -22.45
C MET A 11 -16.04 1.70 -22.62
N ASN A 12 -16.41 2.54 -23.59
CA ASN A 12 -17.79 2.91 -23.84
C ASN A 12 -18.59 1.67 -24.29
N GLY A 13 -19.66 1.36 -23.57
CA GLY A 13 -20.47 0.15 -23.79
C GLY A 13 -20.38 -0.90 -22.67
N ARG A 14 -19.48 -0.73 -21.70
CA ARG A 14 -19.41 -1.58 -20.51
C ARG A 14 -20.20 -0.99 -19.34
N SER A 15 -21.34 -1.61 -19.01
CA SER A 15 -22.21 -1.20 -17.90
C SER A 15 -21.63 -1.54 -16.51
N ASP A 16 -20.63 -2.42 -16.47
CA ASP A 16 -19.93 -2.85 -15.26
C ASP A 16 -18.79 -1.91 -14.84
N LEU A 17 -18.44 -0.92 -15.67
CA LEU A 17 -17.39 0.04 -15.33
C LEU A 17 -17.89 1.12 -14.36
N ARG A 18 -17.26 1.19 -13.19
CA ARG A 18 -17.56 2.19 -12.16
C ARG A 18 -16.44 3.20 -12.03
N TYR A 19 -16.85 4.47 -11.89
CA TYR A 19 -16.00 5.61 -11.61
C TYR A 19 -16.41 6.18 -10.27
N GLN A 20 -15.53 6.12 -9.27
CA GLN A 20 -15.80 6.66 -7.94
C GLN A 20 -14.82 7.80 -7.64
N PRO A 21 -15.23 9.06 -7.85
CA PRO A 21 -14.44 10.21 -7.47
C PRO A 21 -14.46 10.37 -5.94
N PHE A 22 -13.34 10.80 -5.38
CA PHE A 22 -13.19 11.15 -3.96
C PHE A 22 -12.02 12.11 -3.78
N GLU A 23 -11.98 12.81 -2.67
CA GLU A 23 -10.87 13.71 -2.36
C GLU A 23 -9.99 13.12 -1.26
N ALA A 24 -8.67 13.18 -1.46
CA ALA A 24 -7.69 12.77 -0.47
C ALA A 24 -6.61 13.84 -0.35
N ASN A 25 -6.44 14.39 0.85
CA ASN A 25 -5.44 15.43 1.16
C ASN A 25 -5.51 16.67 0.22
N GLY A 26 -6.72 17.01 -0.25
CA GLY A 26 -6.93 18.09 -1.22
C GLY A 26 -6.55 17.76 -2.66
N TYR A 27 -6.27 16.50 -2.98
CA TYR A 27 -6.15 15.99 -4.34
C TYR A 27 -7.45 15.35 -4.81
N GLY A 28 -7.91 15.72 -6.00
CA GLY A 28 -9.01 15.05 -6.68
C GLY A 28 -8.56 13.67 -7.15
N CYS A 29 -9.07 12.63 -6.51
CA CYS A 29 -8.77 11.25 -6.82
C CYS A 29 -9.99 10.58 -7.46
N CYS A 30 -9.76 9.58 -8.30
CA CYS A 30 -10.84 8.77 -8.87
C CYS A 30 -10.40 7.32 -8.95
N VAL A 31 -11.20 6.43 -8.36
CA VAL A 31 -11.02 4.98 -8.49
C VAL A 31 -11.86 4.48 -9.66
N LEU A 32 -11.24 3.70 -10.54
CA LEU A 32 -11.88 2.97 -11.62
C LEU A 32 -11.77 1.48 -11.35
N TYR A 33 -12.88 0.78 -11.53
CA TYR A 33 -12.94 -0.66 -11.39
C TYR A 33 -14.12 -1.25 -12.17
N LEU A 34 -14.00 -2.52 -12.54
CA LEU A 34 -15.10 -3.31 -13.08
C LEU A 34 -15.86 -4.00 -11.94
N GLU A 35 -17.15 -3.69 -11.81
CA GLU A 35 -18.08 -4.33 -10.90
C GLU A 35 -18.18 -5.83 -11.22
N GLY A 36 -18.12 -6.68 -10.20
CA GLY A 36 -18.05 -8.14 -10.34
C GLY A 36 -16.63 -8.72 -10.54
N SER A 37 -15.67 -7.91 -11.01
CA SER A 37 -14.26 -8.35 -11.13
C SER A 37 -13.44 -8.09 -9.86
N ILE A 38 -13.94 -7.25 -8.96
CA ILE A 38 -13.25 -6.82 -7.74
C ILE A 38 -14.14 -7.02 -6.51
N ASP A 39 -13.50 -7.34 -5.40
CA ASP A 39 -14.14 -7.37 -4.08
C ASP A 39 -14.20 -5.95 -3.50
N LEU A 40 -15.42 -5.46 -3.27
CA LEU A 40 -15.68 -4.12 -2.75
C LEU A 40 -15.20 -3.95 -1.30
N GLU A 41 -15.21 -5.01 -0.49
CA GLU A 41 -14.71 -4.96 0.88
C GLU A 41 -13.18 -4.78 0.90
N MET A 42 -12.49 -5.47 0.00
CA MET A 42 -11.06 -5.29 -0.23
C MET A 42 -10.76 -3.86 -0.69
N LEU A 43 -11.55 -3.33 -1.63
CA LEU A 43 -11.40 -1.96 -2.13
C LEU A 43 -11.53 -0.93 -1.00
N GLN A 44 -12.57 -1.05 -0.16
CA GLN A 44 -12.75 -0.14 0.97
C GLN A 44 -11.62 -0.24 1.99
N SER A 45 -11.21 -1.46 2.34
CA SER A 45 -10.25 -1.69 3.42
C SER A 45 -8.81 -1.37 3.02
N HIS A 46 -8.44 -1.62 1.77
CA HIS A 46 -7.06 -1.51 1.29
C HIS A 46 -6.77 -0.28 0.44
N VAL A 47 -7.80 0.36 -0.12
CA VAL A 47 -7.63 1.54 -0.97
C VAL A 47 -8.20 2.77 -0.30
N PHE A 48 -9.50 2.81 -0.05
CA PHE A 48 -10.15 4.02 0.49
C PHE A 48 -9.68 4.37 1.90
N ARG A 49 -9.71 3.42 2.84
CA ARG A 49 -9.31 3.68 4.24
C ARG A 49 -7.86 4.16 4.37
N PRO A 50 -6.85 3.54 3.74
CA PRO A 50 -5.47 4.03 3.81
C PRO A 50 -5.29 5.41 3.21
N LEU A 51 -5.94 5.69 2.07
CA LEU A 51 -5.88 6.99 1.40
C LEU A 51 -6.47 8.10 2.27
N GLN A 52 -7.62 7.87 2.90
CA GLN A 52 -8.26 8.83 3.81
C GLN A 52 -7.51 8.99 5.12
N ARG A 53 -7.05 7.90 5.75
CA ARG A 53 -6.35 7.97 7.04
C ARG A 53 -5.01 8.69 6.94
N ARG A 54 -4.23 8.45 5.88
CA ARG A 54 -2.93 9.10 5.69
C ARG A 54 -3.02 10.49 5.09
N ALA A 55 -4.18 10.87 4.56
CA ALA A 55 -4.45 12.25 4.15
C ALA A 55 -4.61 13.20 5.35
N ASN A 56 -5.11 12.71 6.49
CA ASN A 56 -5.32 13.55 7.66
C ASN A 56 -4.01 13.82 8.41
N GLY A 57 -3.49 15.04 8.28
CA GLY A 57 -2.34 15.53 9.07
C GLY A 57 -0.96 15.31 8.45
N VAL A 58 -0.88 14.84 7.19
CA VAL A 58 0.38 14.70 6.47
C VAL A 58 0.48 15.80 5.41
N ASP A 59 1.64 16.45 5.33
CA ASP A 59 1.95 17.42 4.29
C ASP A 59 1.68 16.86 2.89
N LYS A 60 1.13 17.69 2.00
CA LYS A 60 0.66 17.29 0.67
C LYS A 60 1.78 16.68 -0.16
N ASP A 61 2.97 17.28 -0.11
CA ASP A 61 4.14 16.80 -0.84
C ASP A 61 4.62 15.45 -0.31
N ARG A 62 4.59 15.25 1.01
CA ARG A 62 4.96 13.98 1.63
C ARG A 62 3.96 12.88 1.27
N TRP A 63 2.66 13.18 1.28
CA TRP A 63 1.62 12.23 0.85
C TRP A 63 1.82 11.81 -0.60
N ARG A 64 2.11 12.78 -1.48
CA ARG A 64 2.39 12.55 -2.90
C ARG A 64 3.63 11.68 -3.11
N ARG A 65 4.74 11.98 -2.42
CA ARG A 65 5.97 11.17 -2.47
C ARG A 65 5.71 9.74 -2.02
N SER A 66 4.99 9.56 -0.92
CA SER A 66 4.60 8.23 -0.43
C SER A 66 3.74 7.46 -1.44
N LEU A 67 2.92 8.16 -2.23
CA LEU A 67 2.12 7.55 -3.28
C LEU A 67 2.94 7.18 -4.52
N PHE A 68 3.72 8.10 -5.09
CA PHE A 68 4.33 7.89 -6.41
C PHE A 68 5.79 7.48 -6.38
N ASP A 69 6.54 7.94 -5.38
CA ASP A 69 7.99 7.75 -5.33
C ASP A 69 8.34 6.57 -4.41
N ASP A 70 7.78 6.53 -3.20
CA ASP A 70 8.10 5.47 -2.22
C ASP A 70 7.25 4.20 -2.39
N LEU A 71 6.16 4.28 -3.17
CA LEU A 71 5.18 3.20 -3.38
C LEU A 71 4.65 2.56 -2.07
N ASN A 72 4.57 3.33 -0.98
CA ASN A 72 4.32 2.81 0.36
C ASN A 72 3.00 3.28 0.98
N LEU A 73 2.22 4.09 0.24
CA LEU A 73 1.02 4.72 0.79
C LEU A 73 -0.05 3.68 1.16
N MET A 74 -0.15 2.63 0.35
CA MET A 74 -1.13 1.57 0.49
C MET A 74 -0.49 0.32 1.08
N SER A 75 -1.28 -0.46 1.82
CA SER A 75 -0.83 -1.75 2.35
C SER A 75 -0.67 -2.83 1.27
N THR A 76 -1.25 -2.59 0.09
CA THR A 76 -1.26 -3.53 -1.03
C THR A 76 -0.25 -3.07 -2.09
N PRO A 77 0.53 -3.97 -2.69
CA PRO A 77 1.44 -3.61 -3.78
C PRO A 77 0.69 -2.95 -4.94
N TYR A 78 1.25 -1.87 -5.45
CA TYR A 78 0.73 -1.16 -6.61
C TYR A 78 1.85 -0.70 -7.53
N PHE A 79 1.50 -0.47 -8.78
CA PHE A 79 2.40 -0.02 -9.83
C PHE A 79 1.92 1.31 -10.37
N VAL A 80 2.85 2.21 -10.67
CA VAL A 80 2.54 3.48 -11.32
C VAL A 80 2.68 3.28 -12.82
N THR A 81 1.70 3.72 -13.59
CA THR A 81 1.74 3.73 -15.05
C THR A 81 1.20 5.07 -15.56
N ASP A 82 1.69 5.49 -16.71
CA ASP A 82 1.22 6.62 -17.50
C ASP A 82 0.61 6.15 -18.84
N ASN A 83 0.66 4.84 -19.12
CA ASN A 83 0.14 4.26 -20.34
C ASN A 83 -1.34 3.88 -20.20
N GLU A 84 -2.14 4.31 -21.17
CA GLU A 84 -3.57 3.99 -21.26
C GLU A 84 -3.81 2.49 -21.45
N ASP A 85 -3.02 1.83 -22.30
CA ASP A 85 -3.20 0.41 -22.62
C ASP A 85 -2.99 -0.46 -21.37
N ASP A 86 -1.98 -0.12 -20.57
CA ASP A 86 -1.71 -0.80 -19.30
C ASP A 86 -2.84 -0.61 -18.28
N MET A 87 -3.48 0.56 -18.27
CA MET A 87 -4.64 0.82 -17.41
C MET A 87 -5.87 0.04 -17.85
N ILE A 88 -6.12 -0.07 -19.16
CA ILE A 88 -7.24 -0.85 -19.67
C ILE A 88 -7.00 -2.33 -19.40
N ALA A 89 -5.82 -2.86 -19.75
CA ALA A 89 -5.41 -4.21 -19.40
C ALA A 89 -5.54 -4.46 -17.89
N ALA A 90 -5.22 -3.45 -17.08
CA ALA A 90 -5.38 -3.53 -15.65
C ALA A 90 -6.78 -3.81 -15.18
N MET A 91 -7.72 -3.02 -15.67
CA MET A 91 -9.13 -3.17 -15.32
C MET A 91 -9.66 -4.52 -15.80
N LEU A 92 -9.30 -4.94 -17.02
CA LEU A 92 -9.71 -6.23 -17.60
C LEU A 92 -9.20 -7.44 -16.80
N GLU A 93 -8.03 -7.34 -16.18
CA GLU A 93 -7.50 -8.35 -15.25
C GLU A 93 -8.15 -8.31 -13.85
N GLY A 94 -9.18 -7.47 -13.64
CA GLY A 94 -9.82 -7.30 -12.34
C GLY A 94 -8.95 -6.57 -11.32
N LYS A 95 -8.06 -5.69 -11.79
CA LYS A 95 -7.24 -4.82 -10.93
C LYS A 95 -7.90 -3.44 -10.81
N VAL A 96 -7.69 -2.79 -9.69
CA VAL A 96 -8.23 -1.46 -9.41
C VAL A 96 -7.28 -0.41 -9.95
N VAL A 97 -7.79 0.64 -10.56
CA VAL A 97 -6.99 1.77 -11.03
C VAL A 97 -7.34 3.00 -10.22
N LEU A 98 -6.36 3.58 -9.54
CA LEU A 98 -6.47 4.87 -8.88
C LEU A 98 -5.86 5.93 -9.79
N THR A 99 -6.60 7.01 -9.98
CA THR A 99 -6.11 8.22 -10.67
C THR A 99 -6.02 9.34 -9.64
N VAL A 100 -4.93 10.10 -9.68
CA VAL A 100 -4.78 11.29 -8.85
C VAL A 100 -4.51 12.48 -9.76
N LYS A 101 -5.33 13.51 -9.61
CA LYS A 101 -5.16 14.78 -10.31
C LYS A 101 -4.23 15.67 -9.48
N ASP A 102 -2.96 15.71 -9.86
CA ASP A 102 -1.96 16.63 -9.30
C ASP A 102 -1.81 17.87 -10.21
N LYS A 103 -1.30 18.96 -9.65
CA LYS A 103 -0.95 20.19 -10.40
C LYS A 103 0.16 19.93 -11.42
N ALA A 104 1.04 18.95 -11.16
CA ALA A 104 2.14 18.56 -12.05
C ALA A 104 1.74 17.58 -13.17
N GLY A 105 0.48 17.14 -13.22
CA GLY A 105 -0.02 16.16 -14.18
C GLY A 105 -0.88 15.08 -13.53
N ARG A 106 -1.46 14.20 -14.35
CA ARG A 106 -2.21 13.04 -13.85
C ARG A 106 -1.29 11.83 -13.82
N ARG A 107 -1.29 11.12 -12.69
CA ARG A 107 -0.56 9.87 -12.53
C ARG A 107 -1.51 8.79 -12.04
N TYR A 108 -1.24 7.57 -12.45
CA TYR A 108 -2.15 6.44 -12.27
C TYR A 108 -1.45 5.33 -11.51
N CYS A 109 -2.17 4.73 -10.57
CA CYS A 109 -1.70 3.61 -9.78
C CYS A 109 -2.61 2.43 -9.99
N ARG A 110 -2.05 1.30 -10.42
CA ARG A 110 -2.74 0.02 -10.52
C ARG A 110 -2.51 -0.80 -9.25
N LEU A 111 -3.59 -1.15 -8.58
CA LEU A 111 -3.61 -1.95 -7.36
C LEU A 111 -3.84 -3.42 -7.65
N ARG A 112 -3.00 -4.30 -7.09
CA ARG A 112 -3.18 -5.74 -7.27
C ARG A 112 -4.35 -6.25 -6.41
N SER A 113 -5.43 -6.65 -7.06
CA SER A 113 -6.52 -7.38 -6.40
C SER A 113 -6.02 -8.75 -5.95
N ASN A 114 -6.27 -9.10 -4.69
CA ASN A 114 -5.70 -10.28 -4.04
C ASN A 114 -6.40 -11.60 -4.41
N ARG A 115 -7.04 -11.71 -5.60
CA ARG A 115 -7.68 -12.95 -6.08
C ARG A 115 -6.69 -14.11 -6.34
N SER A 116 -5.41 -13.88 -6.10
CA SER A 116 -4.36 -14.91 -6.16
C SER A 116 -3.32 -14.68 -5.06
N ALA A 117 -3.71 -14.84 -3.81
CA ALA A 117 -2.78 -15.34 -2.80
C ALA A 117 -3.02 -16.85 -2.67
N PRO A 118 -2.07 -17.73 -3.05
CA PRO A 118 -2.11 -19.08 -2.52
C PRO A 118 -2.05 -18.98 -1.00
N SER A 119 -2.97 -19.68 -0.37
CA SER A 119 -3.07 -19.93 1.07
C SER A 119 -1.72 -20.36 1.65
N ARG A 120 -0.90 -19.38 2.06
CA ARG A 120 0.15 -19.57 3.07
C ARG A 120 0.08 -18.47 4.12
N CYS A 121 -1.12 -18.27 4.65
CA CYS A 121 -1.28 -17.96 6.06
C CYS A 121 -0.89 -19.21 6.88
N ARG A 122 0.40 -19.47 7.07
CA ARG A 122 0.84 -20.21 8.27
C ARG A 122 0.85 -19.23 9.43
N ARG A 123 -0.35 -18.99 9.97
CA ARG A 123 -0.50 -18.60 11.38
C ARG A 123 -0.04 -19.78 12.23
N THR A 124 1.22 -19.79 12.65
CA THR A 124 1.58 -20.49 13.89
C THR A 124 1.46 -19.50 15.03
N ARG A 125 0.25 -19.42 15.60
CA ARG A 125 0.03 -18.85 16.92
C ARG A 125 0.11 -19.99 17.94
N ARG A 126 0.80 -19.72 19.05
CA ARG A 126 0.87 -20.47 20.31
C ARG A 126 1.96 -21.54 20.42
N ARG A 127 3.05 -21.19 21.10
CA ARG A 127 3.32 -21.77 22.41
C ARG A 127 3.54 -20.66 23.42
N PHE A 128 2.63 -20.59 24.38
CA PHE A 128 2.92 -20.10 25.72
C PHE A 128 3.91 -21.10 26.34
N ALA A 129 5.07 -20.61 26.77
CA ALA A 129 5.91 -21.26 27.77
C ALA A 129 6.83 -20.19 28.39
N ASP A 130 6.57 -19.95 29.66
CA ASP A 130 7.38 -19.38 30.75
C ASP A 130 8.29 -18.13 30.60
N PRO A 131 8.27 -17.21 31.59
CA PRO A 131 9.16 -16.08 31.68
C PRO A 131 10.39 -16.45 32.53
N LYS A 132 11.54 -16.67 31.90
CA LYS A 132 12.87 -16.54 32.52
C LYS A 132 13.93 -16.82 31.46
N THR A 133 14.49 -15.75 30.87
CA THR A 133 15.94 -15.56 30.72
C THR A 133 16.22 -14.32 29.88
N ARG A 134 16.91 -13.37 30.51
CA ARG A 134 17.61 -12.24 29.91
C ARG A 134 18.58 -12.72 28.83
N SER A 135 18.69 -11.99 27.73
CA SER A 135 20.02 -11.62 27.22
C SER A 135 19.95 -10.32 26.44
N TRP A 136 20.78 -9.36 26.86
CA TRP A 136 21.15 -8.18 26.11
C TRP A 136 22.58 -8.38 25.61
N ARG A 137 22.83 -7.90 24.39
CA ARG A 137 24.12 -7.38 23.88
C ARG A 137 25.27 -8.38 23.73
N THR A 138 25.68 -8.64 22.49
CA THR A 138 26.78 -7.95 21.76
C THR A 138 28.11 -7.94 22.51
N SER A 139 29.05 -8.67 21.92
CA SER A 139 30.47 -8.32 21.81
C SER A 139 31.30 -8.41 23.09
N GLY A 140 32.01 -9.54 23.19
CA GLY A 140 33.41 -9.63 23.60
C GLY A 140 33.85 -8.85 24.82
N ARG A 141 33.85 -9.52 25.99
CA ARG A 141 34.98 -9.63 26.92
C ARG A 141 34.52 -10.38 28.19
N ILE A 142 35.28 -11.38 28.58
CA ILE A 142 35.06 -12.19 29.79
C ILE A 142 35.67 -11.44 30.97
N TYR A 143 34.88 -11.21 32.02
CA TYR A 143 35.39 -10.75 33.32
C TYR A 143 34.93 -11.70 34.42
N ARG A 144 35.87 -12.14 35.27
CA ARG A 144 35.61 -12.95 36.47
C ARG A 144 35.43 -12.00 37.65
N LEU A 145 34.28 -12.03 38.31
CA LEU A 145 34.03 -11.26 39.54
C LEU A 145 34.54 -12.08 40.74
N SER A 146 35.58 -11.59 41.42
CA SER A 146 35.94 -12.00 42.77
C SER A 146 35.49 -10.89 43.73
N GLY A 147 34.90 -11.28 44.86
CA GLY A 147 34.35 -10.37 45.87
C GLY A 147 35.44 -9.56 46.57
N ASN A 148 35.77 -8.40 46.00
CA ASN A 148 36.09 -7.17 46.73
C ASN A 148 36.25 -6.05 45.69
N GLY A 149 35.69 -4.88 45.99
CA GLY A 149 35.44 -3.80 45.03
C GLY A 149 36.71 -3.16 44.45
N SER A 150 37.27 -3.78 43.42
CA SER A 150 38.21 -3.13 42.50
C SER A 150 38.20 -3.83 41.14
N ARG A 151 37.88 -3.07 40.09
CA ARG A 151 37.89 -3.55 38.70
C ARG A 151 39.21 -3.17 38.05
N ARG A 152 39.96 -4.15 37.57
CA ARG A 152 40.99 -3.95 36.54
C ARG A 152 40.69 -4.81 35.32
N PRO A 153 40.89 -4.28 34.10
CA PRO A 153 40.75 -5.04 32.87
C PRO A 153 41.95 -5.96 32.64
N ILE A 154 41.72 -7.08 31.94
CA ILE A 154 42.78 -7.89 31.34
C ILE A 154 43.31 -7.15 30.10
#